data_AF-A0A9W8JQH0-F1
#
_entry.id   AF-A0A9W8JQH0-F1
#
_cell.length_a   1.000
_cell.length_b   1.000
_cell.length_c   1.000
_cell.angle_alpha   90.00
_cell.angle_beta   90.00
_cell.angle_gamma   90.00
#
_symmetry.space_group_name_H-M   'P 1'
#
loop_
_entity.id
_entity.type
_entity.pdbx_description
1 polymer ?
#
loop_
_entity_poly.entity_id
_entity_poly.type
_entity_poly.pdbx_seq_one_letter_code
_entity_poly.pdbx_strand_id
1 'polypeptide(L)'
;MTSWGPNRLDLFVVGTGSALHHKWWNGSWGPGQTTYEGQGGVIYYDPECVAWGPNRLDIFVVGTDSAIYHKWWNGTSWGPSLTGYERPGGKAVGPPTAVAWSANRLDVFIIGTDRALYHKWWNGSSSLAGDASP
;
A
#
# COMPACT_ATOMS: atom_id res chain seq x y z
N MET A 1 0.19 -9.48 -1.19
CA MET A 1 -0.62 -9.69 -2.41
C MET A 1 -2.08 -9.51 -2.06
N THR A 2 -2.92 -9.08 -2.99
CA THR A 2 -4.36 -8.90 -2.76
C THR A 2 -5.17 -9.20 -4.03
N SER A 3 -6.50 -9.17 -3.92
CA SER A 3 -7.44 -9.29 -5.02
C SER A 3 -8.64 -8.39 -4.76
N TRP A 4 -9.09 -7.65 -5.77
CA TRP A 4 -10.33 -6.86 -5.71
C TRP A 4 -11.49 -7.50 -6.48
N GLY A 5 -11.31 -8.70 -7.02
CA GLY A 5 -12.37 -9.39 -7.76
C GLY A 5 -11.95 -10.70 -8.42
N PRO A 6 -12.93 -11.43 -8.98
CA PRO A 6 -12.65 -12.66 -9.71
C PRO A 6 -11.66 -12.45 -10.85
N ASN A 7 -10.78 -13.44 -11.06
CA ASN A 7 -9.74 -13.41 -12.09
C ASN A 7 -8.80 -12.18 -11.98
N ARG A 8 -8.66 -11.60 -10.80
CA ARG A 8 -7.72 -10.53 -10.50
C ARG A 8 -6.80 -10.94 -9.37
N LEU A 9 -5.49 -10.80 -9.57
CA LEU A 9 -4.49 -10.84 -8.50
C LEU A 9 -3.55 -9.65 -8.66
N ASP A 10 -3.14 -9.07 -7.54
CA ASP A 10 -2.22 -7.94 -7.48
C ASP A 10 -1.08 -8.27 -6.52
N LEU A 11 0.14 -8.20 -7.02
CA LEU A 11 1.37 -8.50 -6.29
C LEU A 11 2.24 -7.26 -6.24
N PHE A 12 2.72 -6.94 -5.05
CA PHE A 12 3.69 -5.89 -4.79
C PHE A 12 4.93 -6.51 -4.17
N VAL A 13 6.09 -6.22 -4.74
CA VAL A 13 7.36 -6.78 -4.32
C VAL A 13 8.41 -5.68 -4.27
N VAL A 14 9.36 -5.80 -3.34
CA VAL A 14 10.53 -4.91 -3.28
C VAL A 14 11.63 -5.53 -4.12
N GLY A 15 12.04 -4.80 -5.17
CA GLY A 15 13.06 -5.23 -6.11
C GLY A 15 14.45 -4.77 -5.71
N THR A 16 15.41 -4.95 -6.62
CA THR A 16 16.75 -4.39 -6.48
C THR A 16 16.68 -2.86 -6.40
N GLY A 17 17.55 -2.26 -5.57
CA GLY A 17 17.50 -0.81 -5.30
C GLY A 17 16.37 -0.39 -4.37
N SER A 18 15.72 -1.34 -3.68
CA SER A 18 14.65 -1.09 -2.71
C SER A 18 13.40 -0.41 -3.30
N ALA A 19 13.21 -0.46 -4.62
CA ALA A 19 12.01 0.10 -5.25
C ALA A 19 10.83 -0.88 -5.14
N LEU A 20 9.61 -0.34 -5.05
CA LEU A 20 8.40 -1.13 -5.15
C LEU A 20 8.14 -1.48 -6.63
N HIS A 21 7.70 -2.71 -6.87
CA HIS A 21 7.29 -3.19 -8.17
C HIS A 21 5.91 -3.85 -8.09
N HIS A 22 5.12 -3.68 -9.15
CA HIS A 22 3.77 -4.21 -9.26
C HIS A 22 3.68 -5.21 -10.42
N LYS A 23 2.99 -6.33 -10.18
CA LYS A 23 2.62 -7.32 -11.18
C LYS A 23 1.20 -7.77 -10.92
N TRP A 24 0.45 -8.04 -11.98
CA TRP A 24 -0.93 -8.44 -11.83
C TRP A 24 -1.35 -9.53 -12.80
N TRP A 25 -2.41 -10.24 -12.41
CA TRP A 25 -3.13 -11.17 -13.26
C TRP A 25 -4.51 -10.60 -13.61
N ASN A 26 -4.91 -10.67 -14.88
CA ASN A 26 -6.28 -10.39 -15.33
C ASN A 26 -6.73 -11.31 -16.49
N GLY A 27 -6.28 -12.57 -16.46
CA GLY A 27 -6.35 -13.49 -17.60
C GLY A 27 -5.02 -13.61 -18.36
N SER A 28 -4.12 -12.65 -18.15
CA SER A 28 -2.70 -12.73 -18.49
C SER A 28 -1.89 -11.95 -17.44
N TRP A 29 -0.57 -12.16 -17.44
CA TRP A 29 0.33 -11.41 -16.55
C TRP A 29 0.65 -10.04 -17.14
N GLY A 30 0.35 -8.98 -16.39
CA GLY A 30 0.76 -7.62 -16.70
C GLY A 30 1.94 -7.15 -15.83
N PRO A 31 2.78 -6.23 -16.32
CA PRO A 31 2.75 -5.61 -17.66
C PRO A 31 3.27 -6.53 -18.78
N GLY A 32 3.72 -7.73 -18.43
CA GLY A 32 4.12 -8.79 -19.34
C GLY A 32 4.50 -10.03 -18.56
N GLN A 33 4.80 -11.13 -19.26
CA GLN A 33 5.07 -12.42 -18.62
C GLN A 33 6.26 -12.35 -17.66
N THR A 34 7.33 -11.66 -18.05
CA THR A 34 8.61 -11.59 -17.32
C THR A 34 8.92 -10.21 -16.76
N THR A 35 8.05 -9.21 -16.97
CA THR A 35 8.28 -7.83 -16.54
C THR A 35 7.42 -7.45 -15.34
N TYR A 36 7.81 -6.33 -14.70
CA TYR A 36 7.13 -5.71 -13.57
C TYR A 36 6.97 -4.21 -13.84
N GLU A 37 5.88 -3.62 -13.35
CA GLU A 37 5.67 -2.17 -13.38
C GLU A 37 6.43 -1.53 -12.21
N GLY A 38 7.37 -0.63 -12.50
CA GLY A 38 8.11 0.09 -11.47
C GLY A 38 7.23 1.12 -10.77
N GLN A 39 7.07 0.99 -9.46
CA GLN A 39 6.23 1.87 -8.63
C GLN A 39 7.07 2.89 -7.82
N GLY A 40 8.39 2.90 -8.01
CA GLY A 40 9.33 3.82 -7.39
C GLY A 40 9.47 3.63 -5.88
N GLY A 41 10.01 4.66 -5.22
CA GLY A 41 10.27 4.66 -3.77
C GLY A 41 11.59 4.00 -3.37
N VAL A 42 11.92 4.12 -2.09
CA VAL A 42 13.03 3.40 -1.42
C VAL A 42 12.45 2.80 -0.14
N ILE A 43 12.12 1.52 -0.24
CA ILE A 43 11.31 0.78 0.73
C ILE A 43 12.20 0.03 1.72
N TYR A 44 11.95 0.25 3.01
CA TYR A 44 12.79 -0.27 4.10
C TYR A 44 12.28 -1.60 4.69
N TYR A 45 10.95 -1.77 4.78
CA TYR A 45 10.30 -3.00 5.23
C TYR A 45 9.36 -3.55 4.16
N ASP A 46 8.95 -4.80 4.31
CA ASP A 46 7.99 -5.43 3.39
C ASP A 46 6.73 -4.56 3.21
N PRO A 47 6.24 -4.41 1.96
CA PRO A 47 5.08 -3.61 1.66
C PRO A 47 3.80 -4.37 2.06
N GLU A 48 2.78 -3.61 2.43
CA GLU A 48 1.45 -4.16 2.70
C GLU A 48 0.44 -3.65 1.67
N CYS A 49 -0.46 -4.52 1.22
CA CYS A 49 -1.46 -4.15 0.21
C CYS A 49 -2.84 -4.72 0.54
N VAL A 50 -3.88 -3.93 0.32
CA VAL A 50 -5.27 -4.30 0.62
C VAL A 50 -6.20 -3.81 -0.48
N ALA A 51 -7.35 -4.46 -0.63
CA ALA A 51 -8.44 -4.03 -1.48
C ALA A 51 -9.73 -4.01 -0.68
N TRP A 52 -10.44 -2.89 -0.66
CA TRP A 52 -11.75 -2.77 0.00
C TRP A 52 -12.92 -2.78 -0.99
N GLY A 53 -12.66 -2.79 -2.29
CA GLY A 53 -13.70 -2.82 -3.31
C GLY A 53 -13.14 -2.97 -4.73
N PRO A 54 -14.02 -3.18 -5.72
CA PRO A 54 -13.61 -3.30 -7.11
C PRO A 54 -12.81 -2.10 -7.59
N ASN A 55 -11.79 -2.34 -8.42
CA ASN A 55 -10.91 -1.31 -8.98
C ASN A 55 -10.18 -0.47 -7.93
N ARG A 56 -10.01 -1.01 -6.71
CA ARG A 56 -9.27 -0.33 -5.66
C ARG A 56 -8.17 -1.20 -5.09
N LEU A 57 -6.99 -0.59 -5.00
CA LEU A 57 -5.87 -1.08 -4.21
C LEU A 57 -5.34 0.05 -3.34
N ASP A 58 -4.94 -0.26 -2.12
CA ASP A 58 -4.22 0.62 -1.22
C ASP A 58 -2.93 -0.08 -0.79
N ILE A 59 -1.81 0.62 -0.88
CA ILE A 59 -0.48 0.08 -0.59
C ILE A 59 0.20 0.97 0.44
N PHE A 60 0.67 0.34 1.51
CA PHE A 60 1.41 0.97 2.59
C PHE A 60 2.84 0.46 2.60
N VAL A 61 3.78 1.39 2.67
CA VAL A 61 5.22 1.08 2.73
C VAL A 61 5.89 1.93 3.79
N VAL A 62 7.02 1.45 4.31
CA VAL A 62 7.86 2.22 5.24
C VAL A 62 9.09 2.69 4.49
N GLY A 63 9.34 4.00 4.52
CA GLY A 63 10.55 4.59 3.94
C GLY A 63 11.77 4.48 4.84
N THR A 64 12.93 4.87 4.34
CA THR A 64 14.19 4.87 5.10
C THR A 64 14.22 5.86 6.26
N ASP A 65 13.31 6.85 6.28
CA ASP A 65 13.08 7.77 7.40
C ASP A 65 12.13 7.19 8.46
N SER A 66 11.82 5.89 8.37
CA SER A 66 10.82 5.16 9.16
C SER A 66 9.38 5.64 8.96
N ALA A 67 9.11 6.60 8.08
CA ALA A 67 7.77 7.11 7.89
C ALA A 67 6.90 6.15 7.09
N ILE A 68 5.60 6.19 7.37
CA ILE A 68 4.61 5.50 6.54
C ILE A 68 4.33 6.32 5.29
N TYR A 69 4.34 5.62 4.16
CA TYR A 69 3.96 6.13 2.86
C TYR A 69 2.79 5.30 2.32
N HIS A 70 1.90 5.99 1.62
CA HIS A 70 0.70 5.41 1.06
C HIS A 70 0.61 5.76 -0.42
N LYS A 71 0.10 4.81 -1.22
CA LYS A 71 -0.35 5.04 -2.59
C LYS A 71 -1.50 4.11 -2.93
N TRP A 72 -2.25 4.44 -3.98
CA TRP A 72 -3.44 3.68 -4.32
C TRP A 72 -3.71 3.60 -5.82
N TRP A 73 -4.47 2.59 -6.22
CA TRP A 73 -5.09 2.49 -7.54
C TRP A 73 -6.58 2.85 -7.42
N ASN A 74 -7.10 3.70 -8.31
CA ASN A 74 -8.51 4.12 -8.29
C ASN A 74 -9.37 3.55 -9.45
N GLY A 75 -8.83 2.61 -10.22
CA GLY A 75 -9.48 2.05 -11.41
C GLY A 75 -8.96 2.61 -12.73
N THR A 76 -8.34 3.79 -12.68
CA THR A 76 -7.85 4.49 -13.88
C THR A 76 -6.39 4.91 -13.74
N SER A 77 -5.97 5.29 -12.53
CA SER A 77 -4.62 5.80 -12.28
C SER A 77 -4.11 5.48 -10.87
N TRP A 78 -2.79 5.50 -10.75
CA TRP A 78 -2.09 5.51 -9.47
C TRP A 78 -2.13 6.90 -8.85
N GLY A 79 -2.53 6.99 -7.58
CA GLY A 79 -2.43 8.20 -6.77
C GLY A 79 -1.29 8.09 -5.75
N PRO A 80 -0.50 9.16 -5.54
CA PRO A 80 -0.55 10.46 -6.22
C PRO A 80 0.01 10.44 -7.65
N SER A 81 0.83 9.44 -8.00
CA SER A 81 1.28 9.17 -9.38
C SER A 81 1.83 7.73 -9.46
N LEU A 82 2.27 7.29 -10.65
CA LEU A 82 2.87 5.96 -10.82
C LEU A 82 4.08 5.73 -9.92
N THR A 83 4.91 6.75 -9.66
CA THR A 83 6.13 6.59 -8.82
C THR A 83 6.10 7.38 -7.52
N GLY A 84 5.04 8.17 -7.30
CA GLY A 84 4.86 8.99 -6.12
C GLY A 84 4.12 8.27 -5.00
N TYR A 85 4.26 8.82 -3.80
CA TYR A 85 3.61 8.38 -2.56
C TYR A 85 3.18 9.60 -1.77
N GLU A 86 2.06 9.49 -1.06
CA GLU A 86 1.71 10.46 -0.02
C GLU A 86 2.23 9.99 1.34
N ARG A 87 2.39 10.93 2.27
CA ARG A 87 2.84 10.66 3.63
C ARG A 87 1.67 10.86 4.59
N PRO A 88 0.91 9.80 4.94
CA PRO A 88 -0.19 9.90 5.89
C PRO A 88 0.27 10.24 7.32
N GLY A 89 1.58 10.23 7.57
CA GLY A 89 2.19 10.49 8.87
C GLY A 89 2.45 9.23 9.66
N GLY A 90 3.10 9.40 10.81
CA GLY A 90 3.55 8.32 11.66
C GLY A 90 4.90 7.71 11.24
N LYS A 91 5.54 7.04 12.20
CA LYS A 91 6.82 6.35 12.07
C LYS A 91 6.69 4.94 12.64
N ALA A 92 7.13 3.95 11.87
CA ALA A 92 7.04 2.54 12.27
C ALA A 92 8.40 1.89 12.50
N VAL A 93 8.39 0.93 13.42
CA VAL A 93 9.47 -0.04 13.64
C VAL A 93 8.95 -1.41 13.20
N GLY A 94 9.07 -1.67 11.90
CA GLY A 94 8.61 -2.90 11.24
C GLY A 94 7.63 -2.64 10.09
N PRO A 95 7.23 -3.70 9.36
CA PRO A 95 6.25 -3.58 8.28
C PRO A 95 4.87 -3.18 8.84
N PRO A 96 4.07 -2.44 8.06
CA PRO A 96 2.68 -2.17 8.40
C PRO A 96 1.83 -3.44 8.20
N THR A 97 0.62 -3.45 8.76
CA THR A 97 -0.40 -4.46 8.49
C THR A 97 -1.71 -3.76 8.17
N ALA A 98 -2.44 -4.20 7.15
CA ALA A 98 -3.67 -3.53 6.72
C ALA A 98 -4.79 -4.54 6.49
N VAL A 99 -6.01 -4.12 6.84
CA VAL A 99 -7.21 -4.93 6.66
C VAL A 99 -8.33 -4.07 6.08
N ALA A 100 -9.16 -4.70 5.27
CA ALA A 100 -10.40 -4.13 4.76
C ALA A 100 -11.53 -5.09 5.08
N TRP A 101 -12.59 -4.58 5.70
CA TRP A 101 -13.71 -5.39 6.18
C TRP A 101 -15.06 -4.94 5.62
N SER A 102 -15.11 -3.81 4.91
CA SER A 102 -16.28 -3.40 4.14
C SER A 102 -15.89 -2.50 2.97
N ALA A 103 -16.84 -2.28 2.06
CA ALA A 103 -16.71 -1.25 1.04
C ALA A 103 -16.39 0.11 1.68
N ASN A 104 -15.51 0.87 1.04
CA ASN A 104 -15.01 2.15 1.52
C ASN A 104 -14.38 2.10 2.92
N ARG A 105 -13.83 0.96 3.35
CA ARG A 105 -13.22 0.83 4.67
C ARG A 105 -11.93 0.03 4.66
N LEU A 106 -10.88 0.67 5.16
CA LEU A 106 -9.62 0.02 5.52
C LEU A 106 -9.10 0.54 6.85
N ASP A 107 -8.27 -0.26 7.49
CA ASP A 107 -7.53 0.03 8.70
C ASP A 107 -6.06 -0.40 8.48
N VAL A 108 -5.11 0.45 8.86
CA VAL A 108 -3.67 0.18 8.82
C VAL A 108 -3.09 0.30 10.23
N PHE A 109 -2.30 -0.68 10.62
CA PHE A 109 -1.71 -0.84 11.93
C PHE A 109 -0.19 -0.82 11.81
N ILE A 110 0.46 -0.17 12.78
CA ILE A 110 1.92 -0.09 12.87
C ILE A 110 2.37 -0.22 14.32
N ILE A 111 3.61 -0.68 14.53
CA ILE A 111 4.31 -0.52 15.80
C ILE A 111 5.12 0.77 15.74
N GLY A 112 4.84 1.70 16.65
CA GLY A 112 5.53 2.99 16.75
C GLY A 112 6.96 2.86 17.30
N THR A 113 7.70 3.97 17.27
CA THR A 113 9.08 4.05 17.79
C THR A 113 9.17 3.88 19.30
N ASP A 114 8.09 4.17 20.01
CA ASP A 114 7.87 3.91 21.44
C ASP A 114 7.41 2.48 21.75
N ARG A 115 7.30 1.62 20.73
CA ARG A 115 6.81 0.24 20.79
C ARG A 115 5.31 0.09 21.11
N ALA A 116 4.53 1.17 21.02
CA ALA A 116 3.08 1.08 21.09
C ALA A 116 2.47 0.69 19.73
N LEU A 117 1.28 0.09 19.77
CA LEU A 117 0.47 -0.17 18.58
C LEU A 117 -0.32 1.10 18.25
N TYR A 118 -0.24 1.55 17.00
CA TYR A 118 -1.03 2.66 16.47
C TYR A 118 -1.85 2.17 15.28
N HIS A 119 -2.97 2.84 15.02
CA HIS A 119 -3.70 2.60 13.79
C HIS A 119 -4.25 3.86 13.15
N LYS A 120 -4.42 3.78 11.83
CA LYS A 120 -5.17 4.75 11.05
C LYS A 120 -6.20 4.01 10.22
N TRP A 121 -7.24 4.71 9.84
CA TRP A 121 -8.32 4.15 9.05
C TRP A 121 -8.81 5.12 7.99
N TRP A 122 -9.50 4.57 7.01
CA TRP A 122 -10.22 5.35 6.02
C TRP A 122 -11.64 4.81 5.87
N ASN A 123 -12.60 5.71 5.72
CA ASN A 123 -14.03 5.41 5.69
C ASN A 123 -14.77 6.10 4.53
N GLY A 124 -14.07 6.40 3.44
CA GLY A 124 -14.62 7.21 2.33
C GLY A 124 -14.25 8.69 2.36
N SER A 125 -13.50 9.15 3.36
CA SER A 125 -13.02 10.53 3.51
C SER A 125 -11.89 10.88 2.52
N SER A 126 -11.44 12.14 2.51
CA SER A 126 -10.32 12.59 1.67
C SER A 126 -8.93 12.15 2.17
N SER A 127 -8.81 11.63 3.39
CA SER A 127 -7.54 11.20 3.99
C SER A 127 -7.76 10.14 5.08
N LEU A 128 -6.68 9.44 5.46
CA LEU A 128 -6.68 8.53 6.61
C LEU A 128 -6.83 9.32 7.93
N ALA A 129 -7.74 8.90 8.79
CA ALA A 129 -7.90 9.40 10.17
C ALA A 129 -7.25 8.44 11.17
N GLY A 130 -6.88 8.93 12.36
CA GLY A 130 -6.44 8.07 13.45
C GLY A 130 -5.46 8.72 14.42
N ASP A 131 -5.17 7.95 15.46
CA ASP A 131 -4.16 8.19 16.49
C ASP A 131 -2.78 8.16 15.84
N ALA A 132 -2.19 9.34 15.72
CA ALA A 132 -0.86 9.50 15.15
C ALA A 132 0.18 8.89 16.10
N SER A 133 1.14 8.15 15.55
CA SER A 133 2.43 8.03 16.24
C SER A 133 3.10 9.41 16.27
N PRO A 134 3.96 9.71 17.27
CA PRO A 134 4.93 10.79 17.15
C PRO A 134 5.88 10.61 15.94
#